data_AF-A0AA40DVE0-F1
#
_entry.id   AF-A0AA40DVE0-F1
#
_cell.length_a   1.000
_cell.length_b   1.000
_cell.length_c   1.000
_cell.angle_alpha   90.00
_cell.angle_beta   90.00
_cell.angle_gamma   90.00
#
_symmetry.space_group_name_H-M   'P 1'
#
loop_
_entity.id
_entity.type
_entity.pdbx_description
1 polymer ?
#
loop_
_entity_poly.entity_id
_entity_poly.type
_entity_poly.pdbx_seq_one_letter_code
_entity_poly.pdbx_strand_id
1 'polypeptide(L)'
;MRFGLYQAISLLASLGLASARQVALAQHDHSAAVVNGAPPKVGTSGDDVHTLACKRIAVNWPFDSDGDTWHYAGSELYNIISHYKLHDNGFSVWSYRLDLRFPMYVGDFQFYDQAGDCYDLNVAWEGDHYVRYNSKQPTIVAVGYGGTCSDCKRRR
;
A
#
# COMPACT_ATOMS: atom_id res chain seq x y z
N MET A 1 -41.05 42.38 7.20
CA MET A 1 -39.99 43.14 7.90
C MET A 1 -38.65 42.48 7.62
N ARG A 2 -37.77 43.23 6.94
CA ARG A 2 -36.29 43.17 6.85
C ARG A 2 -35.58 41.83 6.57
N PHE A 3 -35.09 41.77 5.33
CA PHE A 3 -34.01 40.94 4.80
C PHE A 3 -32.69 41.15 5.58
N GLY A 4 -31.98 40.06 5.86
CA GLY A 4 -30.61 40.06 6.38
C GLY A 4 -29.62 39.65 5.30
N LEU A 5 -29.11 40.63 4.56
CA LEU A 5 -27.84 40.54 3.84
C LEU A 5 -26.71 40.45 4.88
N TYR A 6 -25.80 39.49 4.75
CA TYR A 6 -24.45 39.64 5.29
C TYR A 6 -23.43 39.58 4.18
N GLN A 7 -22.55 40.57 4.22
CA GLN A 7 -21.65 40.99 3.17
C GLN A 7 -20.43 40.09 3.04
N ALA A 8 -19.93 40.06 1.81
CA ALA A 8 -18.60 39.59 1.44
C ALA A 8 -17.50 40.44 2.12
N ILE A 9 -16.43 39.77 2.56
CA ILE A 9 -15.15 40.41 2.87
C ILE A 9 -14.10 39.83 1.90
N SER A 10 -13.50 40.74 1.15
CA SER A 10 -12.44 40.55 0.18
C SER A 10 -11.04 40.53 0.82
N LEU A 11 -10.05 40.25 -0.05
CA LEU A 11 -8.59 40.46 0.03
C LEU A 11 -7.77 39.26 0.56
N LEU A 12 -7.02 38.56 -0.28
CA LEU A 12 -5.80 38.89 -1.08
C LEU A 12 -4.48 38.68 -0.31
N ALA A 13 -3.60 37.97 -1.02
CA ALA A 13 -2.15 37.93 -0.92
C ALA A 13 -1.51 37.06 0.17
N SER A 14 -0.94 35.94 -0.29
CA SER A 14 0.44 35.59 0.07
C SER A 14 1.02 34.64 -0.98
N LEU A 15 1.69 35.22 -1.98
CA LEU A 15 2.64 34.53 -2.84
C LEU A 15 3.87 34.18 -2.00
N GLY A 16 3.93 32.95 -1.50
CA GLY A 16 5.12 32.37 -0.89
C GLY A 16 5.98 31.68 -1.95
N LEU A 17 6.89 32.43 -2.57
CA LEU A 17 7.97 31.88 -3.40
C LEU A 17 9.03 31.26 -2.46
N ALA A 18 8.97 29.94 -2.25
CA ALA A 18 10.00 29.21 -1.51
C ALA A 18 10.97 28.54 -2.49
N SER A 19 12.10 29.23 -2.67
CA SER A 19 13.47 28.79 -2.95
C SER A 19 13.71 27.32 -3.32
N ALA A 20 14.39 27.15 -4.46
CA ALA A 20 14.94 25.90 -4.97
C ALA A 20 15.87 25.21 -3.96
N ARG A 21 15.56 23.95 -3.65
CA ARG A 21 16.54 23.02 -3.04
C ARG A 21 17.30 22.31 -4.14
N GLN A 22 18.58 22.63 -4.26
CA GLN A 22 19.58 21.85 -4.99
C GLN A 22 19.63 20.44 -4.42
N VAL A 23 19.33 19.43 -5.24
CA VAL A 23 19.65 18.04 -4.95
C VAL A 23 21.04 17.78 -5.51
N ALA A 24 22.00 17.60 -4.61
CA ALA A 24 23.35 17.16 -4.93
C ALA A 24 23.30 15.74 -5.51
N LEU A 25 23.79 15.57 -6.74
CA LEU A 25 24.14 14.27 -7.28
C LEU A 25 25.40 13.77 -6.56
N ALA A 26 25.24 12.78 -5.69
CA ALA A 26 26.36 11.96 -5.25
C ALA A 26 26.70 10.98 -6.39
N GLN A 27 27.85 11.21 -7.03
CA GLN A 27 28.47 10.24 -7.93
C GLN A 27 28.96 9.07 -7.08
N HIS A 28 28.39 7.90 -7.32
CA HIS A 28 28.87 6.65 -6.74
C HIS A 28 30.00 6.13 -7.63
N ASP A 29 31.24 6.29 -7.16
CA ASP A 29 32.42 5.70 -7.78
C ASP A 29 32.34 4.18 -7.70
N HIS A 30 32.12 3.53 -8.84
CA HIS A 30 32.32 2.10 -9.00
C HIS A 30 33.82 1.81 -9.19
N SER A 31 34.56 1.73 -8.09
CA SER A 31 35.90 1.13 -8.08
C SER A 31 35.76 -0.40 -8.13
N ALA A 32 35.85 -0.96 -9.33
CA ALA A 32 35.95 -2.39 -9.55
C ALA A 32 37.33 -2.90 -9.10
N ALA A 33 37.40 -3.50 -7.91
CA ALA A 33 38.51 -4.33 -7.51
C ALA A 33 38.36 -5.71 -8.17
N VAL A 34 39.20 -5.99 -9.18
CA VAL A 34 39.37 -7.32 -9.76
C VAL A 34 40.09 -8.19 -8.74
N VAL A 35 39.34 -9.01 -7.99
CA VAL A 35 39.89 -10.10 -7.19
C VAL A 35 39.89 -11.36 -8.04
N ASN A 36 41.09 -11.81 -8.44
CA ASN A 36 41.32 -13.11 -9.04
C ASN A 36 41.11 -14.22 -8.00
N GLY A 37 39.85 -14.59 -7.77
CA GLY A 37 39.45 -15.75 -6.97
C GLY A 37 39.27 -16.98 -7.86
N ALA A 38 39.64 -18.15 -7.34
CA ALA A 38 39.60 -19.47 -7.97
C ALA A 38 38.27 -19.79 -8.69
N PRO A 39 38.28 -20.64 -9.74
CA PRO A 39 37.06 -21.01 -10.46
C PRO A 39 36.03 -21.63 -9.51
N PRO A 40 34.78 -21.12 -9.48
CA PRO A 40 33.74 -21.73 -8.67
C PRO A 40 33.45 -23.14 -9.19
N LYS A 41 33.43 -24.11 -8.28
CA LYS A 41 32.91 -25.44 -8.55
C LYS A 41 31.45 -25.29 -8.97
N VAL A 42 31.17 -25.55 -10.25
CA VAL A 42 29.83 -25.64 -10.81
C VAL A 42 29.12 -26.81 -10.14
N GLY A 43 28.40 -26.51 -9.07
CA GLY A 43 27.38 -27.38 -8.50
C GLY A 43 26.10 -27.12 -9.26
N THR A 44 25.68 -28.09 -10.08
CA THR A 44 24.34 -28.15 -10.65
C THR A 44 23.33 -28.47 -9.54
N SER A 45 22.78 -27.45 -8.88
CA SER A 45 21.53 -27.59 -8.13
C SER A 45 20.40 -27.04 -8.99
N GLY A 46 19.66 -27.93 -9.65
CA GLY A 46 18.38 -27.58 -10.23
C GLY A 46 17.43 -27.22 -9.11
N ASP A 47 17.16 -25.93 -8.95
CA ASP A 47 16.07 -25.34 -8.16
C ASP A 47 15.68 -23.97 -8.75
N ASP A 48 15.79 -23.80 -10.07
CA ASP A 48 15.27 -22.62 -10.79
C ASP A 48 13.73 -22.66 -10.91
N VAL A 49 13.05 -23.15 -9.88
CA VAL A 49 11.64 -22.82 -9.68
C VAL A 49 11.66 -21.34 -9.31
N HIS A 50 11.35 -20.49 -10.29
CA HIS A 50 11.04 -19.08 -10.11
C HIS A 50 9.91 -18.96 -9.08
N THR A 51 10.27 -19.07 -7.81
CA THR A 51 9.42 -18.75 -6.67
C THR A 51 9.31 -17.26 -6.77
N LEU A 52 8.19 -16.78 -7.35
CA LEU A 52 7.89 -15.37 -7.42
C LEU A 52 8.05 -14.84 -5.99
N ALA A 53 9.05 -13.99 -5.77
CA ALA A 53 9.32 -13.49 -4.43
C ALA A 53 8.14 -12.61 -4.01
N CYS A 54 7.69 -12.78 -2.77
CA CYS A 54 6.71 -11.87 -2.19
C CYS A 54 7.27 -10.47 -2.12
N LYS A 55 6.54 -9.52 -2.69
CA LYS A 55 6.83 -8.09 -2.56
C LYS A 55 5.93 -7.50 -1.48
N ARG A 56 6.54 -6.78 -0.54
CA ARG A 56 5.84 -6.08 0.54
C ARG A 56 6.08 -4.58 0.41
N ILE A 57 5.00 -3.81 0.38
CA ILE A 57 5.02 -2.35 0.29
C ILE A 57 4.44 -1.78 1.57
N ALA A 58 5.17 -0.84 2.19
CA ALA A 58 4.69 -0.11 3.36
C ALA A 58 3.65 0.92 2.92
N VAL A 59 2.56 1.02 3.68
CA VAL A 59 1.46 1.97 3.43
C VAL A 59 1.01 2.60 4.75
N ASN A 60 0.12 3.58 4.68
CA ASN A 60 -0.59 4.11 5.84
C ASN A 60 -2.03 4.39 5.42
N TRP A 61 -2.89 3.39 5.57
CA TRP A 61 -4.30 3.47 5.23
C TRP A 61 -5.11 3.54 6.52
N PRO A 62 -5.38 4.75 7.03
CA PRO A 62 -6.09 4.93 8.29
C PRO A 62 -7.55 4.48 8.17
N PHE A 63 -8.11 4.08 9.31
CA PHE A 63 -9.55 3.85 9.41
C PHE A 63 -10.31 5.16 9.23
N ASP A 64 -11.32 5.13 8.36
CA ASP A 64 -12.20 6.25 8.06
C ASP A 64 -13.57 5.99 8.71
N SER A 65 -13.88 6.77 9.74
CA SER A 65 -15.16 6.65 10.47
C SER A 65 -16.36 7.10 9.65
N ASP A 66 -16.14 7.97 8.66
CA ASP A 66 -17.19 8.51 7.81
C ASP A 66 -17.50 7.54 6.65
N GLY A 67 -16.55 6.63 6.38
CA GLY A 67 -16.78 5.30 5.86
C GLY A 67 -17.13 5.17 4.38
N ASP A 68 -17.28 6.28 3.66
CA ASP A 68 -17.69 6.24 2.24
C ASP A 68 -16.74 6.94 1.26
N THR A 69 -15.53 7.29 1.68
CA THR A 69 -14.55 7.98 0.82
C THR A 69 -13.53 7.01 0.24
N TRP A 70 -13.41 6.98 -1.09
CA TRP A 70 -12.30 6.28 -1.76
C TRP A 70 -11.03 7.12 -1.68
N HIS A 71 -9.96 6.51 -1.19
CA HIS A 71 -8.64 7.11 -1.05
C HIS A 71 -7.68 6.55 -2.10
N TYR A 72 -6.78 7.39 -2.60
CA TYR A 72 -5.73 6.95 -3.51
C TYR A 72 -4.72 6.04 -2.78
N ALA A 73 -4.46 4.86 -3.34
CA ALA A 73 -3.61 3.85 -2.70
C ALA A 73 -2.10 4.17 -2.73
N GLY A 74 -1.69 5.14 -3.55
CA GLY A 74 -0.29 5.52 -3.76
C GLY A 74 0.22 5.13 -5.15
N SER A 75 1.23 5.86 -5.63
CA SER A 75 1.77 5.68 -7.00
C SER A 75 2.45 4.34 -7.21
N GLU A 76 3.10 3.79 -6.17
CA GLU A 76 3.76 2.48 -6.24
C GLU A 76 2.76 1.33 -6.41
N LEU A 77 1.52 1.52 -5.95
CA LEU A 77 0.46 0.52 -6.01
C LEU A 77 -0.52 0.74 -7.15
N TYR A 78 -0.52 1.89 -7.84
CA TYR A 78 -1.60 2.29 -8.74
C TYR A 78 -2.01 1.24 -9.79
N ASN A 79 -1.06 0.54 -10.40
CA ASN A 79 -1.33 -0.49 -11.41
C ASN A 79 -1.84 -1.83 -10.82
N ILE A 80 -1.89 -1.93 -9.49
CA ILE A 80 -2.23 -3.13 -8.72
C ILE A 80 -3.48 -2.86 -7.90
N ILE A 81 -3.42 -1.87 -7.01
CA ILE A 81 -4.52 -1.33 -6.23
C ILE A 81 -4.53 0.17 -6.49
N SER A 82 -5.57 0.66 -7.15
CA SER A 82 -5.68 2.09 -7.49
C SER A 82 -6.22 2.92 -6.32
N HIS A 83 -7.20 2.36 -5.60
CA HIS A 83 -7.90 3.02 -4.51
C HIS A 83 -8.26 2.01 -3.42
N TYR A 84 -8.45 2.54 -2.22
CA TYR A 84 -8.94 1.79 -1.07
C TYR A 84 -10.00 2.58 -0.32
N LYS A 85 -10.78 1.87 0.49
CA LYS A 85 -11.70 2.44 1.46
C LYS A 85 -11.73 1.54 2.69
N LEU A 86 -11.31 2.06 3.84
CA LEU A 86 -11.28 1.31 5.09
C LEU A 86 -12.28 1.89 6.07
N HIS A 87 -13.30 1.10 6.43
CA HIS A 87 -14.42 1.59 7.22
C HIS A 87 -15.04 0.51 8.11
N ASP A 88 -16.01 0.93 8.93
CA ASP A 88 -16.79 0.02 9.77
C ASP A 88 -17.71 -0.85 8.89
N ASN A 89 -17.76 -2.14 9.18
CA ASN A 89 -18.53 -3.11 8.38
C ASN A 89 -20.01 -3.22 8.81
N GLY A 90 -20.45 -2.40 9.77
CA GLY A 90 -21.81 -2.33 10.29
C GLY A 90 -22.18 -3.52 11.18
N PHE A 91 -23.44 -3.96 11.11
CA PHE A 91 -23.96 -5.08 11.89
C PHE A 91 -23.45 -6.44 11.39
N SER A 92 -22.18 -6.74 11.63
CA SER A 92 -21.51 -7.96 11.20
C SER A 92 -20.61 -8.54 12.29
N VAL A 93 -20.25 -9.82 12.16
CA VAL A 93 -19.25 -10.48 13.06
C VAL A 93 -17.82 -10.00 12.82
N TRP A 94 -17.60 -9.30 11.71
CA TRP A 94 -16.36 -8.61 11.39
C TRP A 94 -16.56 -7.11 11.60
N SER A 95 -15.71 -6.48 12.40
CA SER A 95 -15.80 -5.05 12.72
C SER A 95 -15.40 -4.16 11.55
N TYR A 96 -14.43 -4.58 10.74
CA TYR A 96 -13.84 -3.74 9.70
C TYR A 96 -13.99 -4.34 8.31
N ARG A 97 -14.10 -3.46 7.32
CA ARG A 97 -14.10 -3.79 5.90
C ARG A 97 -13.12 -2.87 5.17
N LEU A 98 -12.24 -3.49 4.39
CA LEU A 98 -11.34 -2.82 3.46
C LEU A 98 -11.81 -3.14 2.04
N ASP A 99 -12.43 -2.16 1.38
CA ASP A 99 -12.72 -2.21 -0.05
C ASP A 99 -11.52 -1.70 -0.85
N LEU A 100 -11.29 -2.32 -2.01
CA LEU A 100 -10.11 -2.13 -2.83
C LEU A 100 -10.51 -2.15 -4.30
N ARG A 101 -9.91 -1.26 -5.10
CA ARG A 101 -10.15 -1.21 -6.55
C ARG A 101 -8.92 -1.62 -7.34
N PHE A 102 -9.01 -2.75 -8.03
CA PHE A 102 -7.96 -3.35 -8.83
C PHE A 102 -8.16 -3.00 -10.31
N PRO A 103 -7.30 -2.21 -10.96
CA PRO A 103 -7.52 -1.81 -12.36
C PRO A 103 -7.21 -2.91 -13.36
N MET A 104 -6.19 -3.75 -13.10
CA MET A 104 -5.73 -4.79 -14.05
C MET A 104 -5.07 -6.00 -13.39
N TYR A 105 -4.61 -5.91 -12.14
CA TYR A 105 -3.85 -6.99 -11.51
C TYR A 105 -4.76 -7.96 -10.76
N VAL A 106 -4.47 -9.26 -10.90
CA VAL A 106 -5.15 -10.39 -10.24
C VAL A 106 -4.13 -11.25 -9.51
N GLY A 107 -4.51 -11.88 -8.41
CA GLY A 107 -3.63 -12.74 -7.62
C GLY A 107 -3.93 -12.72 -6.14
N ASP A 108 -2.98 -13.22 -5.35
CA ASP A 108 -3.05 -13.27 -3.90
C ASP A 108 -2.45 -12.01 -3.28
N PHE A 109 -3.20 -11.45 -2.34
CA PHE A 109 -2.85 -10.26 -1.58
C PHE A 109 -2.90 -10.53 -0.10
N GLN A 110 -2.02 -9.85 0.63
CA GLN A 110 -1.99 -9.84 2.07
C GLN A 110 -1.99 -8.42 2.60
N PHE A 111 -2.84 -8.16 3.58
CA PHE A 111 -2.94 -6.87 4.24
C PHE A 111 -2.51 -7.03 5.68
N TYR A 112 -1.66 -6.13 6.15
CA TYR A 112 -1.12 -6.16 7.51
C TYR A 112 -1.58 -4.92 8.24
N ASP A 113 -2.20 -5.11 9.40
CA ASP A 113 -2.63 -3.99 10.23
C ASP A 113 -1.56 -3.54 11.22
N GLN A 114 -1.83 -2.45 11.92
CA GLN A 114 -0.93 -1.89 12.91
C GLN A 114 -0.80 -2.75 14.18
N ALA A 115 -1.74 -3.67 14.44
CA ALA A 115 -1.62 -4.66 15.51
C ALA A 115 -0.67 -5.82 15.13
N GLY A 116 -0.27 -5.91 13.85
CA GLY A 116 0.57 -6.97 13.31
C GLY A 116 -0.21 -8.20 12.87
N ASP A 117 -1.55 -8.13 12.84
CA ASP A 117 -2.39 -9.17 12.27
C ASP A 117 -2.41 -9.05 10.73
N CYS A 118 -2.76 -10.14 10.05
CA CYS A 118 -2.70 -10.23 8.60
C CYS A 118 -3.95 -10.89 8.01
N TYR A 119 -4.30 -10.48 6.79
CA TYR A 119 -5.53 -10.89 6.12
C TYR A 119 -5.27 -11.19 4.65
N ASP A 120 -5.75 -12.33 4.18
CA ASP A 120 -5.58 -12.76 2.79
C ASP A 120 -6.79 -12.34 1.93
N LEU A 121 -6.53 -11.92 0.69
CA LEU A 121 -7.54 -11.71 -0.35
C LEU A 121 -7.04 -12.31 -1.67
N ASN A 122 -7.81 -13.23 -2.24
CA ASN A 122 -7.58 -13.69 -3.60
C ASN A 122 -8.47 -12.88 -4.57
N VAL A 123 -7.84 -12.27 -5.56
CA VAL A 123 -8.49 -11.44 -6.58
C VAL A 123 -8.40 -12.17 -7.91
N ALA A 124 -9.53 -12.64 -8.43
CA ALA A 124 -9.56 -13.44 -9.66
C ALA A 124 -9.90 -12.63 -10.93
N TRP A 125 -10.38 -11.39 -10.78
CA TRP A 125 -10.70 -10.46 -11.87
C TRP A 125 -10.54 -9.01 -11.41
N GLU A 126 -10.39 -8.08 -12.35
CA GLU A 126 -10.33 -6.64 -12.07
C GLU A 126 -11.62 -6.07 -11.47
N GLY A 127 -11.55 -4.92 -10.80
CA GLY A 127 -12.70 -4.23 -10.21
C GLY A 127 -12.62 -4.12 -8.69
N ASP A 128 -13.79 -4.04 -8.07
CA ASP A 128 -13.91 -3.80 -6.63
C ASP A 128 -14.00 -5.11 -5.85
N HIS A 129 -13.11 -5.26 -4.88
CA HIS A 129 -13.06 -6.42 -3.98
C HIS A 129 -12.93 -5.95 -2.55
N TYR A 130 -13.12 -6.85 -1.59
CA TYR A 130 -13.03 -6.47 -0.18
C TYR A 130 -12.53 -7.59 0.71
N VAL A 131 -11.90 -7.21 1.83
CA VAL A 131 -11.59 -8.09 2.94
C VAL A 131 -12.32 -7.60 4.19
N ARG A 132 -12.90 -8.54 4.94
CA ARG A 132 -13.54 -8.27 6.24
C ARG A 132 -12.68 -8.87 7.34
N TYR A 133 -12.46 -8.11 8.40
CA TYR A 133 -11.54 -8.53 9.46
C TYR A 133 -11.86 -7.89 10.82
N ASN A 134 -11.23 -8.45 11.85
CA ASN A 134 -11.27 -7.96 13.23
C ASN A 134 -9.86 -7.57 13.64
N SER A 135 -9.68 -6.35 14.14
CA SER A 135 -8.38 -5.85 14.60
C SER A 135 -8.55 -4.98 15.84
N LYS A 136 -7.50 -4.90 16.66
CA LYS A 136 -7.43 -3.88 17.73
C LYS A 136 -6.95 -2.52 17.22
N GLN A 137 -6.29 -2.50 16.07
CA GLN A 137 -5.73 -1.30 15.44
C GLN A 137 -5.91 -1.43 13.91
N PRO A 138 -7.07 -1.03 13.36
CA PRO A 138 -7.51 -1.42 12.02
C PRO A 138 -6.70 -0.82 10.87
N THR A 139 -5.89 0.21 11.12
CA THR A 139 -5.01 0.86 10.13
C THR A 139 -4.15 -0.17 9.41
N ILE A 140 -4.20 -0.19 8.08
CA ILE A 140 -3.31 -1.05 7.28
C ILE A 140 -1.96 -0.34 7.09
N VAL A 141 -0.89 -1.05 7.40
CA VAL A 141 0.49 -0.55 7.40
C VAL A 141 1.37 -1.21 6.35
N ALA A 142 0.95 -2.34 5.78
CA ALA A 142 1.63 -2.95 4.66
C ALA A 142 0.70 -3.77 3.77
N VAL A 143 1.07 -3.87 2.49
CA VAL A 143 0.46 -4.75 1.49
C VAL A 143 1.52 -5.70 0.96
N GLY A 144 1.25 -7.00 1.04
CA GLY A 144 2.04 -8.06 0.40
C GLY A 144 1.34 -8.55 -0.86
N TYR A 145 2.10 -8.79 -1.93
CA TYR A 145 1.60 -9.38 -3.17
C TYR A 145 2.71 -10.11 -3.93
N GLY A 146 2.30 -11.04 -4.79
CA GLY A 146 3.20 -11.94 -5.52
C GLY A 146 3.69 -13.09 -4.64
N GLY A 147 3.70 -14.31 -5.18
CA GLY A 147 4.23 -15.49 -4.50
C GLY A 147 3.67 -15.80 -3.11
N THR A 148 4.37 -16.67 -2.37
CA THR A 148 4.02 -17.01 -0.98
C THR A 148 4.65 -16.01 -0.03
N CYS A 149 3.87 -15.04 0.43
CA CYS A 149 4.22 -14.23 1.59
C CYS A 149 4.02 -15.09 2.86
N SER A 150 5.06 -15.85 3.24
CA SER A 150 5.03 -16.88 4.30
C SER A 150 4.83 -16.35 5.73
N ASP A 151 4.76 -15.03 5.90
CA ASP A 151 4.70 -14.39 7.22
C ASP A 151 3.28 -14.21 7.76
N CYS A 152 2.26 -14.44 6.93
CA CYS A 152 0.89 -14.38 7.43
C CYS A 152 0.52 -15.64 8.22
N LYS A 153 0.84 -15.64 9.51
CA LYS A 153 0.34 -16.67 10.44
C LYS A 153 -1.16 -16.48 10.61
N ARG A 154 -1.95 -17.31 9.91
CA ARG A 154 -3.37 -17.49 10.20
C ARG A 154 -3.52 -17.88 11.68
N ARG A 155 -3.92 -16.93 12.52
CA ARG A 155 -4.37 -17.24 13.88
C ARG A 155 -5.67 -18.02 13.71
N ARG A 156 -5.59 -19.35 13.89
CA ARG A 156 -6.75 -20.23 13.91
C ARG A 156 -7.60 -19.96 15.14
#